data_AF-A0A371Z046-F1
#
_entry.id   AF-A0A371Z046-F1
#
_cell.length_a   1.000
_cell.length_b   1.000
_cell.length_c   1.000
_cell.angle_alpha   90.00
_cell.angle_beta   90.00
_cell.angle_gamma   90.00
#
_symmetry.space_group_name_H-M   'P 1'
#
loop_
_entity.id
_entity.type
_entity.pdbx_description
1 polymer ?
#
loop_
_entity_poly.entity_id
_entity_poly.type
_entity_poly.pdbx_seq_one_letter_code
_entity_poly.pdbx_strand_id
1 'polypeptide(L)'
;MIDKHDHSVPHPAHIVIASAHDLALVMAVPEAIRMGCTVVSPPGAGCFMGAAWWVALTADCPLPGLLDCGQAAGYAAAALHAGVRGIIVAAPDPQHHALASLAQGMGARVLRQRPRALELPVRGARDVLDRYLRTRHVS
;
A
#
# COMPACT_ATOMS: atom_id res chain seq x y z
N MET A 1 2.30 -1.20 -37.36
CA MET A 1 1.13 -2.08 -37.17
C MET A 1 1.56 -3.13 -36.16
N ILE A 2 1.36 -2.97 -34.86
CA ILE A 2 0.15 -2.59 -34.12
C ILE A 2 0.52 -1.56 -33.06
N ASP A 3 -0.23 -0.45 -33.00
CA ASP A 3 -0.28 0.42 -31.84
C ASP A 3 -0.80 -0.42 -30.66
N LYS A 4 0.09 -0.81 -29.76
CA LYS A 4 -0.27 -1.40 -28.49
C LYS A 4 -0.97 -0.30 -27.70
N HIS A 5 -2.30 -0.27 -27.81
CA HIS A 5 -3.15 0.57 -26.97
C HIS A 5 -2.75 0.33 -25.52
N ASP A 6 -2.03 1.29 -24.97
CA ASP A 6 -1.80 1.43 -23.55
C ASP A 6 -3.18 1.73 -22.96
N HIS A 7 -3.94 0.67 -22.69
CA HIS A 7 -5.11 0.74 -21.85
C HIS A 7 -4.57 1.12 -20.47
N SER A 8 -4.42 2.42 -20.24
CA SER A 8 -4.02 3.02 -18.97
C SER A 8 -4.97 2.53 -17.90
N VAL A 9 -4.65 1.39 -17.28
CA VAL A 9 -5.39 0.89 -16.14
C VAL A 9 -5.28 2.00 -15.08
N PRO A 10 -6.39 2.57 -14.62
CA PRO A 10 -6.34 3.59 -13.58
C PRO A 10 -5.55 3.03 -12.42
N HIS A 11 -4.40 3.64 -12.11
CA HIS A 11 -3.57 3.17 -11.02
C HIS A 11 -4.37 3.35 -9.73
N PRO A 12 -4.52 2.29 -8.91
CA PRO A 12 -5.34 2.37 -7.71
C PRO A 12 -4.89 3.54 -6.84
N ALA A 13 -5.86 4.25 -6.28
CA ALA A 13 -5.58 5.34 -5.35
C ALA A 13 -4.88 4.77 -4.10
N HIS A 14 -3.83 5.44 -3.65
CA HIS A 14 -3.05 5.01 -2.49
C HIS A 14 -3.31 5.97 -1.33
N ILE A 15 -3.57 5.46 -0.13
CA ILE A 15 -3.92 6.27 1.04
C ILE A 15 -3.05 5.82 2.21
N VAL A 16 -2.44 6.77 2.90
CA VAL A 16 -1.63 6.47 4.08
C VAL A 16 -2.52 6.31 5.30
N ILE A 17 -2.32 5.22 6.04
CA ILE A 17 -2.98 4.97 7.32
C ILE A 17 -1.92 4.66 8.38
N ALA A 18 -2.01 5.32 9.53
CA ALA A 18 -1.12 5.08 10.67
C ALA A 18 -1.87 4.53 11.89
N SER A 19 -3.20 4.56 11.85
CA SER A 19 -4.06 4.21 12.97
C SER A 19 -5.35 3.53 12.53
N ALA A 20 -6.01 2.86 13.49
CA ALA A 20 -7.34 2.29 13.27
C ALA A 20 -8.38 3.36 12.91
N HIS A 21 -8.19 4.60 13.37
CA HIS A 21 -9.03 5.74 13.02
C HIS A 21 -8.91 6.09 11.53
N ASP A 22 -7.68 6.16 11.01
CA ASP A 22 -7.44 6.41 9.58
C ASP A 22 -8.06 5.31 8.72
N LEU A 23 -7.87 4.05 9.12
CA LEU A 23 -8.45 2.91 8.42
C LEU A 23 -9.98 2.98 8.44
N ALA A 24 -10.59 3.24 9.59
CA ALA A 24 -12.04 3.38 9.71
C ALA A 24 -12.59 4.50 8.81
N LEU A 25 -11.88 5.63 8.70
CA LEU A 25 -12.23 6.72 7.78
C LEU A 25 -12.21 6.27 6.32
N VAL A 26 -11.17 5.55 5.90
CA VAL A 26 -11.07 5.01 4.53
C VAL A 26 -12.20 4.02 4.25
N MET A 27 -12.45 3.12 5.19
CA MET A 27 -13.50 2.09 5.09
C MET A 27 -14.91 2.68 5.08
N ALA A 28 -15.12 3.83 5.71
CA ALA A 28 -16.40 4.53 5.75
C ALA A 28 -16.74 5.29 4.45
N VAL A 29 -15.80 5.36 3.49
CA VAL A 29 -16.01 5.98 2.17
C VAL A 29 -16.25 4.87 1.13
N PRO A 30 -17.50 4.67 0.66
CA PRO A 30 -17.83 3.58 -0.27
C PRO A 30 -17.02 3.61 -1.57
N GLU A 31 -16.70 4.80 -2.06
CA GLU A 31 -15.85 5.01 -3.24
C GLU A 31 -14.46 4.39 -3.05
N ALA A 32 -13.90 4.42 -1.84
CA ALA A 32 -12.59 3.84 -1.58
C ALA A 32 -12.58 2.33 -1.83
N ILE A 33 -13.66 1.65 -1.40
CA ILE A 33 -13.88 0.21 -1.64
C ILE A 33 -14.17 -0.05 -3.11
N ARG A 34 -15.11 0.70 -3.69
CA ARG A 34 -15.55 0.53 -5.09
C ARG A 34 -14.42 0.73 -6.09
N MET A 35 -13.48 1.63 -5.82
CA MET A 35 -12.33 1.91 -6.68
C MET A 35 -11.13 1.00 -6.42
N GLY A 36 -11.22 0.08 -5.44
CA GLY A 36 -10.10 -0.82 -5.10
C GLY A 36 -8.86 -0.06 -4.63
N CYS A 37 -9.03 0.93 -3.74
CA CYS A 37 -7.91 1.68 -3.20
C CYS A 37 -6.90 0.77 -2.48
N THR A 38 -5.66 1.21 -2.38
CA THR A 38 -4.61 0.52 -1.62
C THR A 38 -4.25 1.35 -0.39
N VAL A 39 -4.29 0.74 0.79
CA VAL A 39 -3.80 1.39 2.01
C VAL A 39 -2.30 1.17 2.14
N VAL A 40 -1.58 2.20 2.61
CA VAL A 40 -0.12 2.21 2.69
C VAL A 40 0.28 2.63 4.10
N SER A 41 1.24 1.94 4.71
CA SER A 41 1.79 2.39 5.99
C SER A 41 2.55 3.71 5.84
N PRO A 42 2.86 4.45 6.93
CA PRO A 42 3.81 5.54 6.88
C PRO A 42 5.19 5.08 6.36
N PRO A 43 6.02 5.99 5.83
CA PRO A 43 7.36 5.67 5.36
C PRO A 43 8.19 4.93 6.42
N GLY A 44 8.78 3.80 6.05
CA GLY A 44 9.63 3.00 6.95
C GLY A 44 8.92 2.33 8.13
N ALA A 45 7.58 2.36 8.22
CA ALA A 45 6.84 1.78 9.35
C ALA A 45 7.16 0.30 9.62
N GLY A 46 7.47 -0.48 8.58
CA GLY A 46 7.91 -1.86 8.73
C GLY A 46 9.21 -2.03 9.52
N CYS A 47 10.07 -1.00 9.57
CA CYS A 47 11.33 -1.02 10.32
C CYS A 47 11.17 -0.71 11.82
N PHE A 48 10.19 0.11 12.20
CA PHE A 48 10.06 0.59 13.59
C PHE A 48 8.76 0.13 14.28
N MET A 49 7.64 0.03 13.56
CA MET A 49 6.40 -0.57 14.07
C MET A 49 6.40 -2.09 13.91
N GLY A 50 7.03 -2.58 12.83
CA GLY A 50 7.11 -3.99 12.50
C GLY A 50 5.87 -4.54 11.78
N ALA A 51 6.01 -5.75 11.25
CA ALA A 51 4.96 -6.42 10.47
C ALA A 51 3.73 -6.79 11.30
N ALA A 52 3.91 -7.19 12.56
CA ALA A 52 2.81 -7.59 13.44
C ALA A 52 1.82 -6.44 13.68
N TRP A 53 2.32 -5.21 13.84
CA TRP A 53 1.48 -4.02 13.92
C TRP A 53 0.64 -3.83 12.66
N TRP A 54 1.26 -3.94 11.48
CA TRP A 54 0.55 -3.77 10.22
C TRP A 54 -0.52 -4.83 9.99
N VAL A 55 -0.20 -6.09 10.29
CA VAL A 55 -1.15 -7.22 10.23
C VAL A 55 -2.33 -6.97 11.18
N ALA A 56 -2.07 -6.54 12.41
CA ALA A 56 -3.14 -6.22 13.37
C ALA A 56 -3.99 -5.03 12.91
N LEU A 57 -3.36 -3.96 12.41
CA LEU A 57 -4.06 -2.78 11.92
C LEU A 57 -4.97 -3.09 10.74
N THR A 58 -4.56 -4.00 9.85
CA THR A 58 -5.26 -4.28 8.59
C THR A 58 -6.04 -5.60 8.58
N ALA A 59 -6.19 -6.26 9.73
CA ALA A 59 -6.77 -7.60 9.83
C ALA A 59 -8.16 -7.73 9.16
N ASP A 60 -9.03 -6.73 9.36
CA ASP A 60 -10.40 -6.72 8.82
C ASP A 60 -10.55 -5.79 7.60
N CYS A 61 -9.44 -5.36 7.00
CA CYS A 61 -9.44 -4.48 5.84
C CYS A 61 -9.54 -5.30 4.53
N PRO A 62 -10.60 -5.13 3.72
CA PRO A 62 -10.71 -5.79 2.42
C PRO A 62 -9.84 -5.12 1.34
N LEU A 63 -9.29 -3.94 1.60
CA LEU A 63 -8.41 -3.23 0.66
C LEU A 63 -6.99 -3.83 0.69
N PRO A 64 -6.31 -3.91 -0.46
CA PRO A 64 -4.89 -4.25 -0.49
C PRO A 64 -4.06 -3.33 0.42
N GLY A 65 -3.11 -3.92 1.15
CA GLY A 65 -2.18 -3.22 2.02
C GLY A 65 -0.74 -3.23 1.48
N LEU A 66 -0.02 -2.12 1.67
CA LEU A 66 1.42 -2.00 1.42
C LEU A 66 2.14 -1.58 2.71
N LEU A 67 3.04 -2.43 3.20
CA LEU A 67 3.95 -2.10 4.30
C LEU A 67 5.27 -1.57 3.78
N ASP A 68 5.67 -0.39 4.24
CA ASP A 68 6.92 0.27 3.88
C ASP A 68 8.05 -0.16 4.83
N CYS A 69 8.96 -0.98 4.32
CA CYS A 69 10.14 -1.49 5.02
C CYS A 69 11.40 -0.66 4.73
N GLY A 70 11.26 0.54 4.17
CA GLY A 70 12.37 1.46 3.89
C GLY A 70 13.49 0.79 3.09
N GLN A 71 14.69 0.72 3.68
CA GLN A 71 15.89 0.13 3.07
C GLN A 71 16.24 -1.26 3.62
N ALA A 72 15.42 -1.81 4.51
CA ALA A 72 15.79 -2.98 5.31
C ALA A 72 15.18 -4.26 4.73
N ALA A 73 15.94 -4.95 3.87
CA ALA A 73 15.53 -6.22 3.26
C ALA A 73 15.15 -7.31 4.28
N GLY A 74 15.80 -7.35 5.45
CA GLY A 74 15.47 -8.29 6.52
C GLY A 74 14.04 -8.09 7.06
N TYR A 75 13.63 -6.83 7.29
CA TYR A 75 12.26 -6.53 7.73
C TYR A 75 11.24 -6.81 6.62
N ALA A 76 11.59 -6.58 5.36
CA ALA A 76 10.76 -6.95 4.21
C ALA A 76 10.51 -8.47 4.13
N ALA A 77 11.56 -9.28 4.28
CA ALA A 77 11.44 -10.75 4.30
C ALA A 77 10.60 -11.23 5.50
N ALA A 78 10.84 -10.67 6.69
CA ALA A 78 10.05 -10.99 7.88
C ALA A 78 8.56 -10.65 7.70
N ALA A 79 8.26 -9.51 7.06
CA ALA A 79 6.88 -9.11 6.77
C ALA A 79 6.20 -10.05 5.76
N LEU A 80 6.90 -10.50 4.72
CA LEU A 80 6.38 -11.53 3.80
C LEU A 80 6.01 -12.81 4.56
N HIS A 81 6.91 -13.31 5.41
CA HIS A 81 6.68 -14.47 6.27
C HIS A 81 5.51 -14.27 7.26
N ALA A 82 5.32 -13.05 7.75
CA ALA A 82 4.19 -12.69 8.62
C ALA A 82 2.84 -12.59 7.88
N GLY A 83 2.80 -12.84 6.58
CA GLY A 83 1.56 -12.84 5.80
C GLY A 83 1.29 -11.55 5.02
N VAL A 84 2.15 -10.53 5.13
CA VAL A 84 1.97 -9.28 4.40
C VAL A 84 2.16 -9.51 2.89
N ARG A 85 1.17 -9.13 2.08
CA ARG A 85 1.16 -9.40 0.63
C ARG A 85 1.67 -8.25 -0.23
N GLY A 86 1.87 -7.09 0.36
CA GLY A 86 2.40 -5.91 -0.32
C GLY A 86 3.50 -5.27 0.48
N ILE A 87 4.70 -5.24 -0.09
CA ILE A 87 5.90 -4.67 0.54
C ILE A 87 6.43 -3.53 -0.33
N ILE A 88 6.90 -2.46 0.32
CA ILE A 88 7.73 -1.43 -0.30
C ILE A 88 9.11 -1.53 0.34
N VAL A 89 10.15 -1.67 -0.47
CA VAL A 89 11.54 -1.71 0.00
C VAL A 89 12.49 -1.25 -1.09
N ALA A 90 13.37 -0.32 -0.76
CA ALA A 90 14.34 0.28 -1.68
C ALA A 90 15.74 -0.37 -1.58
N ALA A 91 15.79 -1.66 -1.24
CA ALA A 91 17.04 -2.41 -1.07
C ALA A 91 17.89 -2.51 -2.37
N PRO A 92 19.21 -2.75 -2.26
CA PRO A 92 20.08 -3.01 -3.40
C PRO A 92 19.56 -4.12 -4.32
N ASP A 93 19.89 -4.05 -5.62
CA ASP A 93 19.34 -4.94 -6.66
C ASP A 93 19.35 -6.44 -6.29
N PRO A 94 20.45 -7.04 -5.77
CA PRO A 94 20.46 -8.45 -5.42
C PRO A 94 19.45 -8.81 -4.32
N GLN A 95 19.32 -7.95 -3.31
CA GLN A 95 18.38 -8.15 -2.20
C GLN A 95 16.95 -7.96 -2.68
N HIS A 96 16.70 -6.94 -3.50
CA HIS A 96 15.39 -6.73 -4.09
C HIS A 96 14.98 -7.92 -4.98
N HIS A 97 15.91 -8.47 -5.76
CA HIS A 97 15.62 -9.61 -6.62
C HIS A 97 15.27 -10.87 -5.81
N ALA A 98 16.00 -11.12 -4.71
CA ALA A 98 15.69 -12.21 -3.80
C ALA A 98 14.32 -12.04 -3.14
N LEU A 99 13.98 -10.82 -2.69
CA LEU A 99 12.68 -10.51 -2.12
C LEU A 99 11.54 -10.66 -3.12
N ALA A 100 11.75 -10.25 -4.37
CA ALA A 100 10.76 -10.42 -5.44
C ALA A 100 10.48 -11.91 -5.71
N SER A 101 11.53 -12.74 -5.81
CA SER A 101 11.39 -14.20 -5.96
C SER A 101 10.67 -14.85 -4.76
N LEU A 102 11.00 -14.43 -3.53
CA LEU A 102 10.31 -14.89 -2.32
C LEU A 102 8.83 -14.52 -2.36
N ALA A 103 8.53 -13.25 -2.68
CA ALA A 103 7.17 -12.76 -2.72
C ALA A 103 6.31 -13.48 -3.78
N GLN A 104 6.87 -13.78 -4.96
CA GLN A 104 6.17 -14.55 -6.00
C GLN A 104 5.71 -15.92 -5.48
N GLY A 105 6.57 -16.65 -4.76
CA GLY A 105 6.21 -17.94 -4.16
C GLY A 105 5.11 -17.85 -3.08
N MET A 106 4.84 -16.64 -2.57
CA MET A 106 3.86 -16.37 -1.51
C MET A 106 2.61 -15.65 -2.01
N GLY A 107 2.48 -15.43 -3.32
CA GLY A 107 1.39 -14.61 -3.89
C GLY A 107 1.43 -13.15 -3.42
N ALA A 108 2.62 -12.65 -3.10
CA ALA A 108 2.87 -11.28 -2.65
C ALA A 108 3.59 -10.47 -3.73
N ARG A 109 3.67 -9.15 -3.51
CA ARG A 109 4.41 -8.21 -4.38
C ARG A 109 5.37 -7.34 -3.58
N VAL A 110 6.50 -7.01 -4.20
CA VAL A 110 7.51 -6.10 -3.66
C VAL A 110 7.67 -4.93 -4.62
N LEU A 111 7.52 -3.72 -4.10
CA LEU A 111 7.70 -2.46 -4.83
C LEU A 111 9.05 -1.85 -4.45
N ARG A 112 9.83 -1.46 -5.47
CA ARG A 112 11.09 -0.71 -5.28
C ARG A 112 10.86 0.69 -4.74
N GLN A 113 9.74 1.30 -5.11
CA GLN A 113 9.44 2.68 -4.84
C GLN A 113 8.07 2.80 -4.20
N ARG A 114 7.99 3.68 -3.20
CA ARG A 114 6.74 4.03 -2.56
C ARG A 114 5.81 4.71 -3.59
N PRO A 115 4.57 4.23 -3.77
CA PRO A 115 3.62 4.90 -4.64
C PRO A 115 3.21 6.26 -4.05
N ARG A 116 2.80 7.19 -4.91
CA ARG A 116 2.24 8.47 -4.45
C ARG A 116 0.92 8.21 -3.73
N ALA A 117 0.93 8.42 -2.41
CA ALA A 117 -0.22 8.22 -1.54
C ALA A 117 -0.74 9.53 -0.96
N LEU A 118 -2.05 9.57 -0.65
CA LEU A 118 -2.68 10.65 0.10
C LEU A 118 -2.39 10.49 1.59
N GLU A 119 -1.84 11.52 2.22
CA GLU A 119 -1.76 11.64 3.68
C GLU A 119 -3.08 12.25 4.19
N LEU A 120 -3.73 11.62 5.17
CA LEU A 120 -4.96 12.13 5.75
C LEU A 120 -4.67 13.24 6.78
N PRO A 121 -5.27 14.43 6.66
CA PRO A 121 -5.10 15.49 7.65
C PRO A 121 -5.89 15.18 8.93
N VAL A 122 -5.44 15.72 10.07
CA VAL A 122 -6.11 15.56 11.37
C VAL A 122 -7.55 16.09 11.36
N ARG A 123 -7.83 17.13 10.59
CA ARG A 123 -9.16 17.74 10.45
C ARG A 123 -9.60 17.71 8.99
N GLY A 124 -10.88 17.39 8.76
CA GLY A 124 -11.45 17.34 7.41
C GLY A 124 -10.97 16.16 6.55
N ALA A 125 -10.44 15.10 7.18
CA ALA A 125 -9.92 13.92 6.48
C ALA A 125 -10.89 13.34 5.45
N ARG A 126 -12.18 13.24 5.82
CA ARG A 126 -13.23 12.70 4.94
C ARG A 126 -13.41 13.54 3.68
N ASP A 127 -13.55 14.86 3.81
CA ASP A 127 -13.75 15.75 2.66
C ASP A 127 -12.54 15.73 1.71
N VAL A 128 -11.33 15.64 2.28
CA VAL A 128 -10.09 15.53 1.51
C VAL A 128 -10.01 14.20 0.78
N LEU A 129 -10.35 13.10 1.46
CA LEU A 129 -10.39 11.76 0.86
C LEU A 129 -11.42 11.71 -0.28
N ASP A 130 -12.65 12.17 -0.05
CA ASP A 130 -13.71 12.19 -1.07
C ASP A 130 -13.29 13.01 -2.29
N ARG A 131 -12.66 14.17 -2.07
CA ARG A 131 -12.12 15.00 -3.16
C ARG A 131 -11.03 14.26 -3.94
N TYR A 132 -10.09 13.63 -3.24
CA TYR A 132 -9.00 12.88 -3.84
C TYR A 132 -9.50 11.69 -4.67
N LEU A 133 -10.51 10.97 -4.20
CA LEU A 133 -11.10 9.86 -4.95
C LEU A 133 -11.88 10.34 -6.18
N ARG A 134 -12.60 11.45 -6.07
CA ARG A 134 -13.30 12.06 -7.22
C ARG A 134 -12.34 12.47 -8.35
N THR A 135 -11.18 13.06 -8.04
CA THR A 135 -10.21 13.44 -9.08
C THR A 135 -9.57 12.23 -9.77
N ARG A 136 -9.55 11.06 -9.11
CA ARG A 136 -9.04 9.79 -9.64
C ARG A 136 -10.08 8.99 -10.42
N HIS A 137 -11.37 9.28 -10.25
CA HIS A 137 -12.47 8.60 -10.96
C HIS A 137 -12.72 9.16 -12.37
N VAL A 138 -12.24 10.38 -12.65
CA VAL A 138 -12.48 11.11 -13.91
C VAL A 138 -11.32 10.93 -14.92
N SER A 139 -10.30 10.13 -14.62
CA SER A 139 -9.19 9.79 -15.52
C SER A 139 -9.29 8.33 -15.99
#